data_AF-A0A6P1E3W3-F1
#
_entry.id   AF-A0A6P1E3W3-F1
#
_cell.length_a   1.000
_cell.length_b   1.000
_cell.length_c   1.000
_cell.angle_alpha   90.00
_cell.angle_beta   90.00
_cell.angle_gamma   90.00
#
_symmetry.space_group_name_H-M   'P 1'
#
loop_
_entity.id
_entity.type
_entity.pdbx_description
1 polymer ?
#
loop_
_entity_poly.entity_id
_entity_poly.type
_entity_poly.pdbx_seq_one_letter_code
_entity_poly.pdbx_strand_id
1 'polypeptide(L)' 'MYKINKFDKIKGFYRSSEDGKQFSYYLQTELQKQLKKHATMEDKSFSKALEDLLLDHYLIDQEIKQAYNEGYDKRNLLK' A
#
# COMPACT_ATOMS: atom_id res chain seq x y z
N MET A 1 -9.20 17.97 -6.52
CA MET A 1 -7.86 17.35 -6.34
C MET A 1 -7.41 16.89 -7.73
N TYR A 2 -6.18 17.18 -8.15
CA TYR A 2 -5.72 16.82 -9.51
C TYR A 2 -5.20 15.37 -9.55
N LYS A 3 -5.38 14.69 -10.70
CA LYS A 3 -4.88 13.32 -10.93
C LYS A 3 -3.35 13.31 -10.97
N ILE A 4 -2.72 12.42 -10.21
CA ILE A 4 -1.26 12.26 -10.19
C ILE A 4 -0.84 11.37 -11.35
N ASN A 5 0.11 11.84 -12.18
CA ASN A 5 0.61 11.10 -13.34
C ASN A 5 2.05 10.55 -13.16
N LYS A 6 2.85 11.15 -12.26
CA LYS A 6 4.23 10.70 -12.00
C LYS A 6 4.23 9.49 -11.05
N PHE A 7 4.92 8.43 -11.42
CA PHE A 7 4.89 7.17 -10.68
C PHE A 7 5.38 7.29 -9.24
N ASP A 8 6.51 7.97 -9.01
CA ASP A 8 7.04 8.18 -7.64
C ASP A 8 6.04 8.88 -6.73
N LYS A 9 5.23 9.79 -7.30
CA LYS A 9 4.17 10.49 -6.57
C LYS A 9 2.97 9.58 -6.31
N ILE A 10 2.70 8.60 -7.17
CA ILE A 10 1.65 7.58 -6.94
C ILE A 10 2.09 6.64 -5.80
N LYS A 11 3.35 6.16 -5.80
CA LYS A 11 3.90 5.41 -4.65
C LYS A 11 3.85 6.25 -3.37
N GLY A 12 4.25 7.51 -3.46
CA GLY A 12 4.16 8.45 -2.34
C GLY A 12 2.74 8.60 -1.80
N PHE A 13 1.73 8.69 -2.68
CA PHE A 13 0.32 8.76 -2.28
C PHE A 13 -0.09 7.56 -1.43
N TYR A 14 0.21 6.33 -1.86
CA TYR A 14 -0.10 5.13 -1.07
C TYR A 14 0.64 5.16 0.26
N ARG A 15 1.93 5.48 0.25
CA ARG A 15 2.73 5.46 1.48
C ARG A 15 2.29 6.50 2.53
N SER A 16 1.71 7.62 2.11
CA SER A 16 1.19 8.65 3.01
C SER A 16 -0.31 8.57 3.25
N SER A 17 -1.01 7.60 2.64
CA SER A 17 -2.46 7.47 2.76
C SER A 17 -2.83 6.92 4.13
N GLU A 18 -3.63 7.66 4.89
CA GLU A 18 -4.29 7.15 6.09
C GLU A 18 -5.63 6.47 5.77
N ASP A 19 -6.11 6.62 4.54
CA ASP A 19 -7.31 5.96 4.05
C ASP A 19 -7.03 4.49 3.72
N GLY A 20 -7.88 3.60 4.22
CA GLY A 20 -7.82 2.17 3.94
C GLY A 20 -8.98 1.42 4.59
N LYS A 21 -9.21 0.18 4.14
CA LYS A 21 -10.10 -0.75 4.82
C LYS A 21 -9.27 -1.82 5.51
N GLN A 22 -9.59 -2.11 6.77
CA GLN A 22 -9.00 -3.22 7.48
C GLN A 22 -9.28 -4.53 6.72
N PHE A 23 -8.24 -5.33 6.50
CA PHE A 23 -8.37 -6.67 5.96
C PHE A 23 -7.66 -7.66 6.89
N SER A 24 -8.17 -8.89 6.92
CA SER A 24 -7.62 -9.99 7.72
C SER A 24 -7.10 -11.06 6.78
N TYR A 25 -5.94 -11.63 7.08
CA TYR A 25 -5.33 -12.71 6.31
C TYR A 25 -4.70 -13.75 7.24
N TYR A 26 -4.71 -15.02 6.82
CA TYR A 26 -4.09 -16.12 7.56
C TYR A 26 -2.65 -16.34 7.11
N LEU A 27 -1.71 -16.10 8.01
CA LEU A 27 -0.29 -16.39 7.80
C LEU A 27 0.19 -17.37 8.88
N GLN A 28 1.09 -18.28 8.52
CA GLN A 28 1.71 -19.21 9.47
C GLN A 28 2.38 -18.44 10.63
N THR A 29 2.25 -18.95 11.85
CA THR A 29 2.67 -18.25 13.08
C THR A 29 4.14 -17.83 13.05
N GLU A 30 5.02 -18.69 12.53
CA GLU A 30 6.46 -18.39 12.41
C GLU A 30 6.71 -17.17 11.51
N LEU A 31 6.02 -17.12 10.36
CA LEU A 31 6.13 -16.00 9.42
C LEU A 31 5.52 -14.71 9.99
N GLN A 32 4.40 -14.80 10.72
CA GLN A 32 3.84 -13.65 11.42
C GLN A 32 4.82 -13.04 12.43
N LYS A 33 5.51 -13.88 13.20
CA LYS A 33 6.51 -13.43 14.18
C LYS A 33 7.67 -12.72 13.50
N GLN A 34 8.21 -13.30 12.42
CA GLN A 34 9.32 -12.69 11.68
C GLN A 34 8.92 -11.34 11.06
N LEU A 35 7.76 -11.25 10.43
CA LEU A 35 7.29 -10.01 9.82
C LEU A 35 7.04 -8.92 10.86
N LYS A 36 6.42 -9.26 12.01
CA LYS A 36 6.25 -8.31 13.12
C LYS A 36 7.59 -7.82 13.68
N LYS A 37 8.54 -8.73 13.88
CA LYS A 37 9.89 -8.38 14.36
C LYS A 37 10.57 -7.40 13.41
N HIS A 38 10.51 -7.66 12.10
CA HIS A 38 11.09 -6.78 11.09
C HIS A 38 10.43 -5.40 11.13
N ALA A 39 9.09 -5.34 11.16
CA ALA A 39 8.36 -4.09 11.24
C ALA A 39 8.78 -3.26 12.48
N THR A 40 8.92 -3.90 13.65
CA THR A 40 9.41 -3.25 14.87
C THR A 40 10.85 -2.72 14.73
N MET A 41 11.74 -3.45 14.06
CA MET A 41 13.13 -2.99 13.82
C MET A 41 13.19 -1.76 12.93
N GLU A 42 12.20 -1.57 12.04
CA GLU A 42 12.08 -0.41 11.17
C GLU A 42 11.22 0.73 11.76
N ASP A 43 10.76 0.60 13.00
CA ASP A 43 9.81 1.52 13.63
C ASP A 43 8.50 1.71 12.80
N LYS A 44 8.05 0.62 12.17
CA LYS A 44 6.84 0.57 11.34
C LYS A 44 5.78 -0.33 11.95
N SER A 45 4.52 -0.02 11.64
CA SER A 45 3.42 -0.96 11.88
C SER A 45 3.49 -2.15 10.91
N PHE A 46 2.90 -3.28 11.30
CA PHE A 46 2.80 -4.46 10.43
C PHE A 46 2.17 -4.12 9.07
N SER A 47 1.07 -3.35 9.07
CA SER A 47 0.37 -2.94 7.85
C SER A 47 1.26 -2.09 6.96
N LYS A 48 2.06 -1.18 7.55
CA LYS A 48 2.97 -0.31 6.83
C LYS A 48 4.11 -1.09 6.17
N ALA A 49 4.71 -2.02 6.90
CA ALA A 49 5.75 -2.89 6.35
C ALA A 49 5.23 -3.76 5.20
N LEU A 50 4.01 -4.30 5.34
CA LEU A 50 3.37 -5.07 4.27
C LEU A 50 3.06 -4.21 3.04
N GLU A 51 2.55 -2.99 3.23
CA GLU A 51 2.30 -2.06 2.12
C GLU A 51 3.59 -1.72 1.36
N ASP A 52 4.68 -1.41 2.06
CA ASP A 52 5.97 -1.13 1.43
C ASP A 52 6.45 -2.34 0.61
N LEU A 53 6.37 -3.56 1.16
CA LEU A 53 6.71 -4.80 0.44
C LEU A 53 5.88 -4.99 -0.83
N LEU A 54 4.56 -4.70 -0.75
CA LEU A 54 3.68 -4.80 -1.91
C LEU A 54 4.05 -3.80 -3.00
N LEU A 55 4.36 -2.56 -2.62
CA LEU A 55 4.69 -1.49 -3.57
C LEU A 55 6.08 -1.64 -4.19
N ASP A 56 7.03 -2.21 -3.46
CA ASP A 56 8.44 -2.23 -3.87
C ASP A 56 8.89 -3.54 -4.51
N HIS A 57 8.24 -4.66 -4.17
CA HIS A 57 8.74 -5.98 -4.54
C HIS A 57 7.68 -6.93 -5.12
N TYR A 58 6.39 -6.69 -4.89
CA TYR A 58 5.35 -7.61 -5.34
C TYR A 58 4.58 -7.11 -6.56
N LEU A 59 4.02 -5.90 -6.48
CA LEU A 59 3.26 -5.31 -7.58
C LEU A 59 4.20 -4.62 -8.57
N ILE A 60 3.90 -4.76 -9.86
CA ILE A 60 4.64 -4.03 -10.89
C ILE A 60 4.09 -2.61 -11.05
N ASP A 61 4.90 -1.70 -11.59
CA ASP A 61 4.56 -0.29 -11.78
C ASP A 61 3.22 -0.06 -12.50
N GLN A 62 2.91 -0.91 -13.49
CA GLN A 62 1.66 -0.82 -14.25
C GLN A 62 0.44 -1.11 -13.37
N GLU A 63 0.50 -2.13 -12.51
CA GLU A 63 -0.58 -2.52 -11.61
C GLU A 63 -0.85 -1.43 -10.56
N ILE A 64 0.21 -0.88 -9.98
CA ILE A 64 0.12 0.22 -9.00
C ILE A 64 -0.52 1.46 -9.65
N LYS A 65 -0.09 1.82 -10.87
CA LYS A 65 -0.68 2.95 -11.62
C LYS A 65 -2.15 2.70 -11.94
N GLN A 66 -2.49 1.49 -12.37
CA GLN A 66 -3.86 1.12 -12.68
C GLN A 66 -4.76 1.23 -11.44
N ALA A 67 -4.36 0.63 -10.32
CA ALA A 67 -5.11 0.70 -9.07
C ALA A 67 -5.32 2.14 -8.59
N TYR A 68 -4.31 3.01 -8.76
CA TYR A 68 -4.44 4.42 -8.41
C TYR A 68 -5.47 5.13 -9.29
N ASN A 69 -5.39 4.91 -10.61
CA ASN A 69 -6.30 5.52 -11.56
C ASN A 69 -7.75 5.10 -11.30
N GLU A 70 -8.00 3.81 -11.12
CA GLU A 70 -9.33 3.29 -10.79
C GLU A 70 -9.86 3.87 -9.48
N GLY A 71 -9.02 3.95 -8.44
CA GLY A 71 -9.38 4.57 -7.17
C GLY A 71 -9.68 6.06 -7.30
N TYR A 72 -8.87 6.80 -8.07
CA TYR A 72 -9.09 8.22 -8.34
C TYR A 72 -10.41 8.44 -9.09
N ASP A 73 -10.65 7.67 -10.15
CA ASP A 73 -11.85 7.83 -10.97
C ASP A 73 -13.10 7.52 -10.13
N LYS A 74 -13.11 6.45 -9.32
CA LYS A 74 -14.22 6.15 -8.38
C LYS A 74 -14.50 7.29 -7.39
N ARG A 75 -13.47 7.91 -6.80
CA ARG A 75 -13.63 9.02 -5.83
C ARG A 75 -14.15 10.31 -6.47
N ASN A 76 -13.93 10.52 -7.77
CA ASN A 76 -14.28 11.75 -8.48
C ASN A 76 -15.50 11.61 -9.39
N LEU A 77 -15.90 10.40 -9.80
CA LEU A 77 -17.15 10.12 -10.50
C LEU A 77 -18.37 10.07 -9.57
N LEU A 78 -18.15 9.92 -8.25
CA LEU A 78 -19.17 9.98 -7.21
C LEU A 78 -19.37 11.39 -6.62
N LYS A 79 -18.78 12.42 -7.23
CA LYS A 79 -18.94 13.84 -6.89
C LYS A 79 -19.68 14.55 -8.01
#